data_AF-A0A166IYB7-F1
#
_entry.id   AF-A0A166IYB7-F1
#
_cell.length_a   1.000
_cell.length_b   1.000
_cell.length_c   1.000
_cell.angle_alpha   90.00
_cell.angle_beta   90.00
_cell.angle_gamma   90.00
#
_symmetry.space_group_name_H-M   'P 1'
#
loop_
_entity.id
_entity.type
_entity.pdbx_description
1 polymer ?
#
loop_
_entity_poly.entity_id
_entity_poly.type
_entity_poly.pdbx_seq_one_letter_code
_entity_poly.pdbx_strand_id
1 'polypeptide(L)'
;MQQCSAICSQSSVPLVADTYDTMDSPSPNLTNIPVDVVVCILKRLLSVGCFEDFFHCFVAWCRSQRRGVIIQLLRAYPIEELYHFSSVNSPSEVGYFYRFLFIACRLEIPAARCFVPCKNLVCGVGNIDAQLDVLLGLSIEGHFFSKVAWVAFQLLYNGGDSISVASSIRDMFGYPNCGSYVAEMVRHLEIIAANEPVNPLFLGRVAVFRCNSHPVPLIDYYGEEEQNMFECHACNICFVLGPFSRSFHLFMT
;
A
#
# COMPACT_ATOMS: atom_id res chain seq x y z
N MET A 1 31.69 21.75 -49.66
CA MET A 1 31.58 22.20 -51.07
C MET A 1 30.84 21.13 -51.85
N GLN A 2 29.89 21.57 -52.71
CA GLN A 2 29.16 20.84 -53.77
C GLN A 2 28.11 19.81 -53.29
N GLN A 3 26.82 20.15 -53.25
CA GLN A 3 25.83 20.32 -54.35
C GLN A 3 25.54 19.04 -55.14
N CYS A 4 24.29 18.57 -55.04
CA CYS A 4 23.53 18.10 -56.19
C CYS A 4 22.05 18.47 -56.01
N SER A 5 21.50 19.01 -57.09
CA SER A 5 20.18 19.63 -57.26
C SER A 5 19.58 19.09 -58.55
N ALA A 6 18.28 18.75 -58.56
CA ALA A 6 17.34 18.76 -59.71
C ALA A 6 16.06 18.00 -59.25
N ILE A 7 14.85 18.57 -59.17
CA ILE A 7 13.94 19.20 -60.16
C ILE A 7 13.16 18.17 -61.02
N CYS A 8 11.82 18.21 -60.83
CA CYS A 8 10.67 17.83 -61.70
C CYS A 8 10.59 16.39 -62.25
N SER A 9 9.42 15.73 -62.38
CA SER A 9 8.17 16.22 -62.96
C SER A 9 6.99 15.27 -62.67
N GLN A 10 5.80 15.86 -62.73
CA GLN A 10 4.44 15.34 -62.76
C GLN A 10 4.20 13.97 -63.42
N SER A 11 3.33 13.16 -62.80
CA SER A 11 2.48 12.19 -63.49
C SER A 11 1.07 12.27 -62.89
N SER A 12 0.10 12.47 -63.77
CA SER A 12 -1.32 12.69 -63.53
C SER A 12 -2.13 11.45 -63.91
N VAL A 13 -2.90 10.90 -62.96
CA VAL A 13 -4.03 9.99 -63.23
C VAL A 13 -5.11 10.23 -62.14
N PRO A 14 -6.42 10.23 -62.47
CA PRO A 14 -7.46 10.94 -61.69
C PRO A 14 -8.25 10.05 -60.69
N LEU A 15 -8.93 10.76 -59.78
CA LEU A 15 -10.17 10.44 -59.05
C LEU A 15 -10.52 8.96 -58.77
N VAL A 16 -10.47 8.58 -57.49
CA VAL A 16 -11.60 7.93 -56.82
C VAL A 16 -11.77 8.58 -55.45
N ALA A 17 -12.87 9.32 -55.29
CA ALA A 17 -13.32 9.85 -54.01
C ALA A 17 -14.01 8.72 -53.26
N ASP A 18 -13.23 7.85 -52.62
CA ASP A 18 -13.78 6.97 -51.59
C ASP A 18 -13.87 7.79 -50.30
N THR A 19 -15.08 8.30 -50.08
CA THR A 19 -15.55 8.75 -48.79
C THR A 19 -15.60 7.51 -47.90
N TYR A 20 -14.48 7.21 -47.26
CA TYR A 20 -14.50 6.40 -46.05
C TYR A 20 -15.21 7.25 -45.01
N ASP A 21 -16.51 7.02 -44.88
CA ASP A 21 -17.26 7.35 -43.68
C ASP A 21 -16.46 6.79 -42.50
N THR A 22 -15.71 7.68 -41.85
CA THR A 22 -15.22 7.48 -40.50
C THR A 22 -16.44 7.17 -39.66
N MET A 23 -16.73 5.88 -39.51
CA MET A 23 -17.42 5.40 -38.34
C MET A 23 -16.51 5.71 -37.15
N ASP A 24 -16.62 6.94 -36.68
CA ASP A 24 -16.38 7.32 -35.30
C ASP A 24 -17.27 6.41 -34.46
N SER A 25 -16.78 5.18 -34.24
CA SER A 25 -17.22 4.38 -33.12
C SER A 25 -16.99 5.28 -31.91
N PRO A 26 -18.04 5.71 -31.20
CA PRO A 26 -17.85 6.61 -30.07
C PRO A 26 -16.94 5.86 -29.11
N SER A 27 -15.72 6.36 -28.94
CA SER A 27 -14.80 5.86 -27.92
C SER A 27 -15.63 5.78 -26.64
N PRO A 28 -15.77 4.60 -26.02
CA PRO A 28 -16.68 4.42 -24.91
C PRO A 28 -16.37 5.51 -23.88
N ASN A 29 -17.36 6.36 -23.60
CA ASN A 29 -17.13 7.59 -22.87
C ASN A 29 -16.91 7.26 -21.39
N LEU A 30 -15.66 6.95 -21.03
CA LEU A 30 -15.23 6.55 -19.69
C LEU A 30 -15.41 7.67 -18.64
N THR A 31 -15.73 8.89 -19.06
CA THR A 31 -15.87 10.07 -18.19
C THR A 31 -17.02 9.94 -17.18
N ASN A 32 -18.08 9.21 -17.51
CA ASN A 32 -19.32 9.16 -16.74
C ASN A 32 -19.48 7.90 -15.87
N ILE A 33 -18.47 7.04 -15.78
CA ILE A 33 -18.54 5.83 -14.98
C ILE A 33 -18.41 6.19 -13.49
N PRO A 34 -19.37 5.81 -12.63
CA PRO A 34 -19.29 6.03 -11.19
C PRO A 34 -18.05 5.38 -10.56
N VAL A 35 -17.47 6.03 -9.54
CA VAL A 35 -16.23 5.58 -8.89
C VAL A 35 -16.34 4.16 -8.33
N ASP A 36 -17.47 3.81 -7.71
CA ASP A 36 -17.76 2.49 -7.16
C ASP A 36 -17.78 1.40 -8.24
N VAL A 37 -18.34 1.70 -9.42
CA VAL A 37 -18.31 0.78 -10.57
C VAL A 37 -16.87 0.56 -11.05
N VAL A 38 -16.05 1.61 -11.07
CA VAL A 38 -14.63 1.49 -11.42
C VAL A 38 -13.87 0.66 -10.39
N VAL A 39 -14.12 0.83 -9.09
CA VAL A 39 -13.56 -0.04 -8.04
C VAL A 39 -13.91 -1.50 -8.31
N CYS A 40 -15.17 -1.81 -8.62
CA CYS A 40 -15.62 -3.17 -8.94
C CYS A 40 -14.91 -3.74 -10.17
N ILE A 41 -14.76 -2.95 -11.24
CA ILE A 41 -14.03 -3.37 -12.45
C ILE A 41 -12.57 -3.67 -12.12
N LEU A 42 -11.89 -2.77 -11.40
CA LEU A 42 -10.49 -2.94 -11.02
C LEU A 42 -10.29 -4.17 -10.14
N LYS A 43 -11.16 -4.41 -9.15
CA LYS A 43 -11.15 -5.64 -8.35
C LYS A 43 -11.38 -6.89 -9.20
N ARG A 44 -12.31 -6.82 -10.17
CA ARG A 44 -12.57 -7.94 -11.07
C ARG A 44 -11.35 -8.26 -11.92
N LEU A 45 -10.66 -7.26 -12.47
CA LEU A 45 -9.44 -7.46 -13.26
C LEU A 45 -8.37 -8.19 -12.47
N LEU A 46 -8.14 -7.85 -11.20
CA LEU A 46 -7.21 -8.59 -10.35
C LEU A 46 -7.66 -10.02 -10.05
N SER A 47 -8.98 -10.28 -10.00
CA SER A 47 -9.50 -11.63 -9.72
C SER A 47 -9.41 -12.61 -10.90
N VAL A 48 -9.27 -12.13 -12.14
CA VAL A 48 -9.25 -12.98 -13.36
C VAL A 48 -8.03 -12.78 -14.23
N GLY A 49 -7.30 -11.69 -14.04
CA GLY A 49 -6.15 -11.29 -14.84
C GLY A 49 -4.93 -11.02 -13.97
N CYS A 50 -4.07 -10.13 -14.43
CA CYS A 50 -2.81 -9.78 -13.77
C CYS A 50 -2.78 -8.31 -13.33
N PHE A 51 -1.73 -7.92 -12.61
CA PHE A 51 -1.60 -6.52 -12.17
C PHE A 51 -1.41 -5.56 -13.35
N GLU A 52 -0.84 -6.03 -14.46
CA GLU A 52 -0.67 -5.23 -15.68
C GLU A 52 -2.03 -4.80 -16.26
N ASP A 53 -3.01 -5.71 -16.35
CA ASP A 53 -4.37 -5.40 -16.82
C ASP A 53 -5.04 -4.36 -15.93
N PHE A 54 -4.93 -4.54 -14.61
CA PHE A 54 -5.39 -3.57 -13.63
C PHE A 54 -4.76 -2.20 -13.87
N PHE A 55 -3.43 -2.15 -14.04
CA PHE A 55 -2.70 -0.90 -14.19
C PHE A 55 -3.04 -0.17 -15.50
N HIS A 56 -3.12 -0.90 -16.62
CA HIS A 56 -3.50 -0.31 -17.91
C HIS A 56 -4.93 0.22 -17.88
N CYS A 57 -5.87 -0.52 -17.28
CA CYS A 57 -7.24 -0.05 -17.09
C CYS A 57 -7.30 1.22 -16.21
N PHE A 58 -6.60 1.22 -15.08
CA PHE A 58 -6.49 2.36 -14.19
C PHE A 58 -5.96 3.61 -14.90
N VAL A 59 -4.85 3.50 -15.63
CA VAL A 59 -4.25 4.62 -16.37
C VAL A 59 -5.18 5.10 -17.50
N ALA A 60 -5.80 4.17 -18.24
CA ALA A 60 -6.74 4.51 -19.31
C ALA A 60 -7.93 5.31 -18.77
N TRP A 61 -8.52 4.89 -17.66
CA TRP A 61 -9.59 5.62 -17.00
C TRP A 61 -9.12 6.97 -16.45
N CYS A 62 -7.95 7.04 -15.79
CA CYS A 62 -7.42 8.29 -15.24
C CYS A 62 -7.23 9.39 -16.29
N ARG A 63 -6.89 9.04 -17.54
CA ARG A 63 -6.70 10.01 -18.63
C ARG A 63 -7.95 10.84 -18.93
N SER A 64 -9.14 10.31 -18.65
CA SER A 64 -10.40 11.00 -18.85
C SER A 64 -10.97 11.64 -17.59
N GLN A 65 -10.23 11.67 -16.48
CA GLN A 65 -10.75 12.06 -15.17
C GLN A 65 -10.01 13.25 -14.56
N ARG A 66 -10.74 14.02 -13.74
CA ARG A 66 -10.14 15.10 -12.94
C ARG A 66 -9.38 14.52 -11.75
N ARG A 67 -8.31 15.21 -11.32
CA ARG A 67 -7.48 14.81 -10.16
C ARG A 67 -8.31 14.44 -8.92
N GLY A 68 -9.33 15.22 -8.59
CA GLY A 68 -10.18 14.97 -7.42
C GLY A 68 -10.93 13.64 -7.48
N VAL A 69 -11.40 13.24 -8.66
CA VAL A 69 -12.13 11.97 -8.88
C VAL A 69 -11.17 10.78 -8.78
N ILE A 70 -9.94 10.93 -9.28
CA ILE A 70 -8.88 9.92 -9.14
C ILE A 70 -8.52 9.72 -7.65
N ILE A 71 -8.39 10.82 -6.89
CA ILE A 71 -8.13 10.74 -5.44
C ILE A 71 -9.30 10.04 -4.73
N GLN A 72 -10.54 10.36 -5.09
CA GLN A 72 -11.73 9.69 -4.53
C GLN A 72 -11.71 8.18 -4.80
N LEU A 73 -11.38 7.76 -6.02
CA LEU A 73 -11.22 6.34 -6.36
C LEU A 73 -10.16 5.68 -5.49
N LEU A 74 -8.96 6.27 -5.41
CA LEU A 74 -7.84 5.68 -4.67
C LEU A 74 -8.06 5.67 -3.16
N ARG A 75 -8.89 6.57 -2.61
CA ARG A 75 -9.33 6.54 -1.20
C ARG A 75 -10.40 5.49 -0.93
N ALA A 76 -11.22 5.15 -1.93
CA ALA A 76 -12.23 4.11 -1.82
C ALA A 76 -11.66 2.70 -2.09
N TYR A 77 -10.50 2.62 -2.77
CA TYR A 77 -9.84 1.37 -3.10
C TYR A 77 -8.90 0.93 -1.96
N PRO A 78 -8.96 -0.32 -1.48
CA PRO A 78 -8.06 -0.82 -0.44
C PRO A 78 -6.67 -1.11 -1.02
N ILE A 79 -5.81 -0.09 -1.09
CA ILE A 79 -4.46 -0.19 -1.68
C ILE A 79 -3.59 -1.19 -0.90
N GLU A 80 -3.81 -1.33 0.40
CA GLU A 80 -3.08 -2.23 1.29
C GLU A 80 -3.26 -3.71 0.91
N GLU A 81 -4.38 -4.07 0.26
CA GLU A 81 -4.60 -5.41 -0.30
C GLU A 81 -3.65 -5.71 -1.47
N LEU A 82 -3.09 -4.68 -2.12
CA LEU A 82 -2.21 -4.82 -3.28
C LEU A 82 -0.74 -5.04 -2.92
N TYR A 83 -0.35 -4.93 -1.64
CA TYR A 83 1.06 -4.98 -1.24
C TYR A 83 1.79 -6.28 -1.60
N HIS A 84 1.05 -7.39 -1.75
CA HIS A 84 1.63 -8.67 -2.15
C HIS A 84 2.20 -8.66 -3.58
N PHE A 85 1.83 -7.67 -4.42
CA PHE A 85 2.41 -7.50 -5.75
C PHE A 85 3.85 -6.94 -5.73
N SER A 86 4.43 -6.66 -4.56
CA SER A 86 5.83 -6.22 -4.44
C SER A 86 6.85 -7.33 -4.72
N SER A 87 6.43 -8.60 -4.72
CA SER A 87 7.32 -9.78 -4.79
C SER A 87 6.83 -10.88 -5.74
N VAL A 88 5.82 -10.60 -6.58
CA VAL A 88 5.31 -11.61 -7.52
C VAL A 88 6.39 -12.06 -8.49
N ASN A 89 6.30 -13.32 -8.94
CA ASN A 89 7.31 -13.96 -9.81
C ASN A 89 7.47 -13.32 -11.20
N SER A 90 6.74 -12.25 -11.50
CA SER A 90 6.82 -11.49 -12.73
C SER A 90 7.44 -10.11 -12.50
N PRO A 91 8.67 -9.85 -12.97
CA PRO A 91 9.32 -8.54 -12.84
C PRO A 91 8.53 -7.40 -13.48
N SER A 92 7.76 -7.67 -14.53
CA SER A 92 6.91 -6.66 -15.16
C SER A 92 5.78 -6.24 -14.23
N GLU A 93 5.11 -7.19 -13.57
CA GLU A 93 4.04 -6.90 -12.61
C GLU A 93 4.54 -6.09 -11.42
N VAL A 94 5.69 -6.48 -10.86
CA VAL A 94 6.35 -5.71 -9.80
C VAL A 94 6.63 -4.28 -10.27
N GLY A 95 7.10 -4.11 -11.50
CA GLY A 95 7.32 -2.80 -12.11
C GLY A 95 6.05 -1.95 -12.23
N TYR A 96 4.92 -2.55 -12.63
CA TYR A 96 3.63 -1.88 -12.68
C TYR A 96 3.08 -1.52 -11.30
N PHE A 97 3.25 -2.40 -10.32
CA PHE A 97 2.89 -2.14 -8.93
C PHE A 97 3.62 -0.92 -8.37
N TYR A 98 4.94 -0.83 -8.54
CA TYR A 98 5.69 0.34 -8.08
C TYR A 98 5.30 1.62 -8.84
N ARG A 99 4.97 1.53 -10.13
CA ARG A 99 4.44 2.68 -10.88
C ARG A 99 3.07 3.13 -10.35
N PHE A 100 2.17 2.20 -10.04
CA PHE A 100 0.90 2.49 -9.42
C PHE A 100 1.07 3.19 -8.06
N LEU A 101 1.89 2.61 -7.18
CA LEU A 101 2.20 3.21 -5.88
C LEU A 101 2.83 4.59 -6.02
N PHE A 102 3.75 4.78 -6.96
CA PHE A 102 4.36 6.08 -7.22
C PHE A 102 3.30 7.14 -7.57
N ILE A 103 2.35 6.81 -8.45
CA ILE A 103 1.24 7.71 -8.80
C ILE A 103 0.39 8.02 -7.57
N ALA A 104 -0.02 6.99 -6.80
CA ALA A 104 -0.82 7.16 -5.60
C ALA A 104 -0.10 8.00 -4.53
N CYS A 105 1.21 7.82 -4.34
CA CYS A 105 2.04 8.65 -3.47
C CYS A 105 2.05 10.13 -3.90
N ARG A 106 2.19 10.41 -5.20
CA ARG A 106 2.15 11.78 -5.77
C ARG A 106 0.76 12.44 -5.67
N LEU A 107 -0.28 11.62 -5.48
CA LEU A 107 -1.64 12.05 -5.19
C LEU A 107 -1.94 12.12 -3.69
N GLU A 108 -0.91 11.97 -2.86
CA GLU A 108 -0.99 12.02 -1.40
C GLU A 108 -1.94 10.97 -0.82
N ILE A 109 -2.03 9.81 -1.47
CA ILE A 109 -2.82 8.70 -0.97
C ILE A 109 -2.09 8.04 0.22
N PRO A 110 -2.69 8.03 1.42
CA PRO A 110 -2.01 7.64 2.64
C PRO A 110 -1.48 6.21 2.65
N ALA A 111 -2.30 5.25 2.19
CA ALA A 111 -1.91 3.86 2.06
C ALA A 111 -0.65 3.69 1.19
N ALA A 112 -0.55 4.42 0.08
CA ALA A 112 0.64 4.38 -0.76
C ALA A 112 1.85 5.04 -0.07
N ARG A 113 1.64 6.19 0.59
CA ARG A 113 2.69 6.90 1.35
C ARG A 113 3.21 6.08 2.53
N CYS A 114 2.39 5.21 3.12
CA CYS A 114 2.75 4.36 4.24
C CYS A 114 3.61 3.16 3.82
N PHE A 115 3.41 2.64 2.60
CA PHE A 115 4.09 1.45 2.11
C PHE A 115 5.62 1.59 2.10
N VAL A 116 6.15 2.66 1.50
CA VAL A 116 7.60 2.83 1.32
C VAL A 116 8.35 2.94 2.65
N PRO A 117 7.93 3.77 3.62
CA PRO A 117 8.53 3.77 4.95
C PRO A 117 8.49 2.42 5.66
N CYS A 118 7.34 1.71 5.60
CA CYS A 118 7.23 0.39 6.21
C CYS A 118 8.20 -0.61 5.57
N LYS A 119 8.24 -0.68 4.23
CA LYS A 119 9.20 -1.51 3.49
C LYS A 119 10.64 -1.17 3.87
N ASN A 120 10.99 0.12 3.88
CA ASN A 120 12.34 0.56 4.19
C ASN A 120 12.76 0.18 5.62
N LEU A 121 11.85 0.31 6.60
CA LEU A 121 12.10 -0.12 7.97
C LEU A 121 12.30 -1.64 8.03
N VAL A 122 11.41 -2.44 7.44
CA VAL A 122 11.54 -3.91 7.35
C VAL A 122 12.88 -4.34 6.74
N CYS A 123 13.28 -3.72 5.63
CA CYS A 123 14.54 -4.02 4.94
C CYS A 123 15.76 -3.40 5.63
N GLY A 124 15.58 -2.52 6.61
CA GLY A 124 16.65 -1.74 7.24
C GLY A 124 17.38 -0.83 6.25
N VAL A 125 16.65 -0.23 5.31
CA VAL A 125 17.16 0.66 4.27
C VAL A 125 16.86 2.12 4.61
N GLY A 126 17.86 2.99 4.44
CA GLY A 126 17.71 4.43 4.64
C GLY A 126 17.78 4.86 6.12
N ASN A 127 17.32 6.08 6.39
CA ASN A 127 17.33 6.66 7.74
C ASN A 127 16.05 6.25 8.50
N ILE A 128 16.21 5.51 9.60
CA ILE A 128 15.11 5.00 10.44
C ILE A 128 14.23 6.14 10.97
N ASP A 129 14.84 7.18 11.54
CA ASP A 129 14.11 8.33 12.11
C ASP A 129 13.28 9.03 11.03
N ALA A 130 13.84 9.23 9.84
CA ALA A 130 13.12 9.83 8.73
C ALA A 130 11.92 8.98 8.27
N GLN A 131 12.01 7.65 8.30
CA GLN A 131 10.87 6.78 7.99
C GLN A 131 9.81 6.85 9.09
N LEU A 132 10.23 6.86 10.36
CA LEU A 132 9.33 6.99 11.51
C LEU A 132 8.61 8.35 11.51
N ASP A 133 9.28 9.44 11.16
CA ASP A 133 8.68 10.77 11.05
C ASP A 133 7.58 10.82 9.98
N VAL A 134 7.78 10.15 8.84
CA VAL A 134 6.73 10.04 7.82
C VAL A 134 5.50 9.29 8.34
N LEU A 135 5.71 8.17 9.05
CA LEU A 135 4.62 7.40 9.64
C LEU A 135 3.89 8.18 10.74
N LEU A 136 4.63 8.95 11.56
CA LEU A 136 4.07 9.82 12.58
C LEU A 136 3.20 10.92 11.96
N GLY A 137 3.68 11.57 10.89
CA GLY A 137 2.91 12.58 10.16
C GLY A 137 1.58 12.04 9.66
N LEU A 138 1.59 10.86 9.01
CA LEU A 138 0.38 10.19 8.55
C LEU A 138 -0.54 9.75 9.70
N SER A 139 0.03 9.30 10.81
CA SER A 139 -0.72 8.95 12.03
C SER A 139 -1.48 10.16 12.61
N ILE A 140 -0.82 11.33 12.67
CA ILE A 140 -1.41 12.60 13.11
C ILE A 140 -2.52 13.05 12.16
N GLU A 141 -2.37 12.82 10.85
CA GLU A 141 -3.41 13.04 9.84
C GLU A 141 -4.63 12.08 9.98
N GLY A 142 -4.58 11.13 10.92
CA GLY A 142 -5.67 10.20 11.23
C GLY A 142 -5.61 8.87 10.48
N HIS A 143 -4.49 8.56 9.81
CA HIS A 143 -4.34 7.29 9.10
C HIS A 143 -4.02 6.14 10.04
N PHE A 144 -5.02 5.27 10.23
CA PHE A 144 -4.95 4.19 11.19
C PHE A 144 -3.83 3.19 10.89
N PHE A 145 -3.62 2.81 9.62
CA PHE A 145 -2.52 1.93 9.22
C PHE A 145 -1.16 2.50 9.63
N SER A 146 -0.91 3.78 9.34
CA SER A 146 0.34 4.46 9.69
C SER A 146 0.52 4.61 11.19
N LYS A 147 -0.57 4.76 11.96
CA LYS A 147 -0.53 4.76 13.43
C LYS A 147 -0.07 3.41 13.98
N VAL A 148 -0.66 2.30 13.50
CA VAL A 148 -0.26 0.94 13.88
C VAL A 148 1.20 0.69 13.49
N ALA A 149 1.58 1.02 12.26
CA ALA A 149 2.95 0.87 11.77
C ALA A 149 3.95 1.69 12.59
N TRP A 150 3.65 2.97 12.85
CA TRP A 150 4.51 3.84 13.66
C TRP A 150 4.72 3.27 15.05
N VAL A 151 3.65 2.87 15.75
CA VAL A 151 3.76 2.26 17.08
C VAL A 151 4.63 1.00 17.02
N ALA A 152 4.36 0.10 16.07
CA ALA A 152 5.14 -1.13 15.91
C ALA A 152 6.63 -0.86 15.71
N PHE A 153 6.99 0.01 14.76
CA PHE A 153 8.39 0.31 14.47
C PHE A 153 9.06 1.15 15.55
N GLN A 154 8.36 2.08 16.21
CA GLN A 154 8.90 2.86 17.33
C GLN A 154 9.27 1.96 18.52
N LEU A 155 8.44 0.96 18.80
CA LEU A 155 8.73 -0.07 19.80
C LEU A 155 9.95 -0.91 19.41
N LEU A 156 10.01 -1.36 18.16
CA LEU A 156 11.10 -2.20 17.66
C LEU A 156 12.44 -1.46 17.58
N TYR A 157 12.46 -0.22 17.10
CA TYR A 157 13.69 0.52 16.83
C TYR A 157 14.21 1.33 18.00
N ASN A 158 13.31 2.04 18.70
CA ASN A 158 13.64 3.05 19.69
C ASN A 158 13.29 2.63 21.12
N GLY A 159 12.89 1.37 21.33
CA GLY A 159 12.54 0.86 22.66
C GLY A 159 11.28 1.48 23.26
N GLY A 160 10.49 2.18 22.42
CA GLY A 160 9.24 2.81 22.80
C GLY A 160 9.41 3.95 23.80
N ASP A 161 9.78 5.14 23.33
CA ASP A 161 9.67 6.34 24.17
C ASP A 161 8.25 6.43 24.73
N SER A 162 8.12 6.10 26.02
CA SER A 162 6.92 5.41 26.52
C SER A 162 5.67 6.27 26.46
N ILE A 163 5.83 7.59 26.50
CA ILE A 163 4.74 8.55 26.60
C ILE A 163 4.02 8.71 25.25
N SER A 164 4.75 8.93 24.16
CA SER A 164 4.18 9.13 22.82
C SER A 164 3.61 7.84 22.22
N VAL A 165 4.23 6.71 22.55
CA VAL A 165 3.71 5.39 22.18
C VAL A 165 2.46 5.07 22.98
N ALA A 166 2.46 5.28 24.30
CA ALA A 166 1.28 5.02 25.13
C ALA A 166 0.09 5.92 24.76
N SER A 167 0.32 7.18 24.41
CA SER A 167 -0.75 8.07 23.91
C SER A 167 -1.32 7.57 22.59
N SER A 168 -0.47 7.16 21.66
CA SER A 168 -0.91 6.63 20.35
C SER A 168 -1.68 5.32 20.48
N ILE A 169 -1.28 4.45 21.41
CA ILE A 169 -2.01 3.23 21.75
C ILE A 169 -3.39 3.55 22.33
N ARG A 170 -3.47 4.49 23.28
CA ARG A 170 -4.74 4.94 23.85
C ARG A 170 -5.68 5.51 22.77
N ASP A 171 -5.13 6.29 21.85
CA ASP A 171 -5.90 6.82 20.72
C ASP A 171 -6.44 5.70 19.80
N MET A 172 -5.68 4.61 19.59
CA MET A 172 -6.16 3.46 18.81
C MET A 172 -7.35 2.77 19.48
N PHE A 173 -7.37 2.68 20.82
CA PHE A 173 -8.50 2.14 21.57
C PHE A 173 -9.76 3.01 21.51
N GLY A 174 -9.63 4.29 21.12
CA GLY A 174 -10.77 5.16 20.84
C GLY A 174 -11.56 4.76 19.58
N TYR A 175 -11.05 3.85 18.75
CA TYR A 175 -11.73 3.39 17.53
C TYR A 175 -12.71 2.24 17.83
N PRO A 176 -13.94 2.29 17.29
CA PRO A 176 -14.85 1.14 17.33
C PRO A 176 -14.21 -0.08 16.69
N ASN A 177 -14.33 -1.26 17.31
CA ASN A 177 -13.75 -2.51 16.83
C ASN A 177 -12.21 -2.46 16.66
N CYS A 178 -11.50 -1.69 17.49
CA CYS A 178 -10.05 -1.50 17.41
C CYS A 178 -9.27 -2.81 17.25
N GLY A 179 -9.64 -3.88 17.95
CA GLY A 179 -9.04 -5.21 17.82
C GLY A 179 -8.97 -5.72 16.39
N SER A 180 -10.10 -5.74 15.70
CA SER A 180 -10.18 -6.20 14.30
C SER A 180 -9.41 -5.30 13.35
N TYR A 181 -9.46 -3.99 13.55
CA TYR A 181 -8.69 -3.04 12.73
C TYR A 181 -7.19 -3.21 12.91
N VAL A 182 -6.71 -3.34 14.16
CA VAL A 182 -5.29 -3.57 14.43
C VAL A 182 -4.84 -4.88 13.81
N ALA A 183 -5.61 -5.96 13.96
CA ALA A 183 -5.28 -7.25 13.37
C ALA A 183 -5.13 -7.16 11.84
N GLU A 184 -6.05 -6.49 11.16
CA GLU A 184 -5.98 -6.29 9.71
C GLU A 184 -4.78 -5.43 9.29
N MET A 185 -4.48 -4.36 10.04
CA MET A 185 -3.33 -3.51 9.76
C MET A 185 -2.01 -4.27 9.95
N VAL A 186 -1.91 -5.09 11.00
CA VAL A 186 -0.72 -5.92 11.20
C VAL A 186 -0.56 -6.93 10.08
N ARG A 187 -1.65 -7.55 9.60
CA ARG A 187 -1.63 -8.45 8.43
C ARG A 187 -1.01 -7.79 7.20
N HIS A 188 -1.29 -6.51 6.94
CA HIS A 188 -0.66 -5.79 5.84
C HIS A 188 0.84 -5.54 6.04
N LEU A 189 1.29 -5.30 7.27
CA LEU A 189 2.72 -5.19 7.58
C LEU A 189 3.42 -6.55 7.44
N GLU A 190 2.77 -7.64 7.80
CA GLU A 190 3.27 -9.01 7.56
C GLU A 190 3.39 -9.30 6.08
N ILE A 191 2.44 -8.86 5.25
CA ILE A 191 2.56 -8.95 3.79
C ILE A 191 3.81 -8.20 3.31
N ILE A 192 4.05 -6.98 3.79
CA ILE A 192 5.27 -6.24 3.41
C ILE A 192 6.51 -7.04 3.82
N ALA A 193 6.54 -7.56 5.05
CA ALA A 193 7.69 -8.33 5.54
C ALA A 193 7.91 -9.65 4.78
N ALA A 194 6.86 -10.39 4.46
CA ALA A 194 6.96 -11.66 3.74
C ALA A 194 7.49 -11.51 2.31
N ASN A 195 7.30 -10.33 1.72
CA ASN A 195 7.53 -10.07 0.30
C ASN A 195 8.79 -9.21 0.06
N GLU A 196 9.57 -8.97 1.10
CA GLU A 196 10.74 -8.10 1.02
C GLU A 196 11.95 -8.77 1.69
N PRO A 197 13.20 -8.43 1.30
CA PRO A 197 14.40 -8.97 1.93
C PRO A 197 14.54 -8.40 3.34
N VAL A 198 13.94 -9.09 4.32
CA VAL A 198 13.88 -8.65 5.72
C VAL A 198 15.27 -8.54 6.32
N ASN A 199 15.52 -7.44 7.02
CA ASN A 199 16.77 -7.25 7.75
C ASN A 199 16.88 -8.24 8.92
N PRO A 200 17.99 -8.98 9.08
CA PRO A 200 18.19 -9.88 10.22
C PRO A 200 18.06 -9.20 11.60
N LEU A 201 18.41 -7.91 11.70
CA LEU A 201 18.21 -7.13 12.92
C LEU A 201 16.74 -6.85 13.21
N PHE A 202 15.91 -6.70 12.17
CA PHE A 202 14.47 -6.59 12.32
C PHE A 202 13.90 -7.89 12.90
N LEU A 203 14.30 -9.05 12.36
CA LEU A 203 13.91 -10.37 12.86
C LEU A 203 14.31 -10.57 14.34
N GLY A 204 15.55 -10.23 14.69
CA GLY A 204 16.04 -10.32 16.06
C GLY A 204 15.25 -9.45 17.04
N ARG A 205 14.86 -8.24 16.63
CA ARG A 205 14.04 -7.33 17.48
C ARG A 205 12.63 -7.87 17.68
N VAL A 206 12.01 -8.43 16.66
CA VAL A 206 10.67 -9.04 16.79
C VAL A 206 10.69 -10.26 17.71
N ALA A 207 11.71 -11.10 17.64
CA ALA A 207 11.81 -12.33 18.43
C ALA A 207 11.92 -12.11 19.96
N VAL A 208 12.37 -10.92 20.38
CA VAL A 208 12.66 -10.59 21.78
C VAL A 208 11.45 -9.94 22.50
N PHE A 209 10.44 -9.48 21.76
CA PHE A 209 9.28 -8.84 22.39
C PHE A 209 8.31 -9.87 22.99
N ARG A 210 8.33 -9.97 24.32
CA ARG A 210 7.36 -10.72 25.14
C ARG A 210 6.96 -9.92 26.37
N CYS A 211 5.70 -10.02 26.76
CA CYS A 211 5.29 -9.56 28.08
C CYS A 211 5.69 -10.61 29.10
N ASN A 212 6.55 -10.24 30.05
CA ASN A 212 6.98 -11.13 31.13
C ASN A 212 5.97 -11.16 32.30
N SER A 213 5.03 -10.23 32.34
CA SER A 213 4.07 -10.04 33.44
C SER A 213 2.72 -10.69 33.20
N HIS A 214 2.33 -10.88 31.94
CA HIS A 214 1.06 -11.48 31.57
C HIS A 214 1.31 -12.56 30.51
N PRO A 215 0.81 -13.79 30.70
CA PRO A 215 0.77 -14.78 29.63
C PRO A 215 -0.27 -14.29 28.62
N VAL A 216 0.14 -13.47 27.66
CA VAL A 216 -0.74 -13.09 26.54
C VAL A 216 -0.71 -14.27 25.57
N PRO A 217 -1.74 -15.14 25.51
CA PRO A 217 -1.77 -16.16 24.48
C PRO A 217 -1.85 -15.41 23.15
N LEU A 218 -0.85 -15.63 22.31
CA LEU A 218 -0.75 -14.94 21.04
C LEU A 218 -1.96 -15.24 20.13
N ILE A 219 -2.83 -16.22 20.45
CA ILE A 219 -3.68 -16.89 19.46
C ILE A 219 -5.18 -16.57 19.59
N ASP A 220 -5.74 -16.31 20.78
CA ASP A 220 -7.20 -16.25 20.95
C ASP A 220 -7.65 -15.01 21.71
N TYR A 221 -7.93 -13.93 20.97
CA TYR A 221 -8.47 -12.70 21.54
C TYR A 221 -10.01 -12.71 21.46
N TYR A 222 -10.63 -13.56 22.29
CA TYR A 222 -12.07 -13.54 22.58
C TYR A 222 -12.28 -13.92 24.07
N GLY A 223 -12.17 -12.95 24.99
CA GLY A 223 -12.39 -13.20 26.42
C GLY A 223 -12.38 -11.96 27.31
N GLU A 224 -13.13 -12.03 28.42
CA GLU A 224 -13.52 -10.94 29.36
C GLU A 224 -12.37 -10.33 30.20
N GLU A 225 -11.10 -10.64 29.93
CA GLU A 225 -9.94 -10.12 30.68
C GLU A 225 -9.41 -8.77 30.13
N GLU A 226 -10.25 -8.02 29.43
CA GLU A 226 -9.91 -6.73 28.82
C GLU A 226 -9.29 -5.75 29.84
N GLN A 227 -9.85 -5.60 31.04
CA GLN A 227 -9.55 -4.45 31.92
C GLN A 227 -8.13 -4.41 32.51
N ASN A 228 -7.48 -5.56 32.80
CA ASN A 228 -6.17 -5.57 33.45
C ASN A 228 -4.99 -5.52 32.46
N MET A 229 -5.23 -5.88 31.20
CA MET A 229 -4.18 -5.95 30.19
C MET A 229 -3.78 -4.57 29.65
N PHE A 230 -4.68 -3.58 29.73
CA PHE A 230 -4.50 -2.22 29.20
C PHE A 230 -3.53 -1.35 30.03
N GLU A 231 -3.32 -1.68 31.30
CA GLU A 231 -2.36 -0.99 32.17
C GLU A 231 -0.91 -1.47 31.93
N CYS A 232 -0.74 -2.60 31.23
CA CYS A 232 0.57 -3.15 30.95
C CYS A 232 1.10 -2.71 29.58
N HIS A 233 2.09 -1.82 29.58
CA HIS A 233 2.78 -1.39 28.35
C HIS A 233 3.28 -2.58 27.53
N ALA A 234 3.84 -3.61 28.18
CA ALA A 234 4.33 -4.82 27.51
C ALA A 234 3.23 -5.68 26.87
N CYS A 235 1.99 -5.66 27.38
CA CYS A 235 0.86 -6.34 26.73
C CYS A 235 0.32 -5.57 25.54
N ASN A 236 0.23 -4.24 25.63
CA ASN A 236 -0.13 -3.41 24.49
C ASN A 236 0.91 -3.55 23.36
N ILE A 237 2.19 -3.71 23.73
CA ILE A 237 3.26 -4.05 22.80
C ILE A 237 3.06 -5.44 22.19
N CYS A 238 2.75 -6.46 23.00
CA CYS A 238 2.44 -7.81 22.48
C CYS A 238 1.16 -7.84 21.65
N PHE A 239 0.21 -6.95 21.89
CA PHE A 239 -1.00 -6.84 21.09
C PHE A 239 -0.70 -6.34 19.68
N VAL A 240 0.20 -5.35 19.54
CA VAL A 240 0.60 -4.79 18.23
C VAL A 240 1.70 -5.63 17.54
N LEU A 241 2.67 -6.15 18.29
CA LEU A 241 3.83 -6.91 17.77
C LEU A 241 3.64 -8.42 17.79
N GLY A 242 2.69 -8.94 18.58
CA GLY A 242 2.44 -10.37 18.73
C GLY A 242 2.09 -11.08 17.43
N PRO A 243 1.30 -10.51 16.51
CA PRO A 243 1.08 -11.13 15.21
C PRO A 243 2.39 -11.26 14.41
N PHE A 244 3.25 -10.23 14.36
CA PHE A 244 4.56 -10.33 13.71
C PHE A 244 5.39 -11.51 14.23
N SER A 245 5.47 -11.68 15.56
CA SER A 245 6.25 -12.77 16.17
C SER A 245 5.79 -14.18 15.77
N ARG A 246 4.51 -14.35 15.44
CA ARG A 246 3.93 -15.64 14.98
C ARG A 246 4.30 -15.93 13.53
N SER A 247 4.16 -14.94 12.67
CA SER A 247 4.45 -15.07 11.24
C SER A 247 5.94 -15.32 10.99
N PHE A 248 6.83 -14.78 11.83
CA PHE A 248 8.28 -15.02 11.71
C PHE A 248 8.76 -16.39 12.18
N HIS A 249 8.03 -17.08 13.06
CA HIS A 249 8.34 -18.47 13.39
C HIS A 249 8.28 -19.39 12.16
N LEU A 250 7.49 -19.04 11.14
CA LEU A 250 7.39 -19.76 9.87
C LEU A 250 8.53 -19.44 8.89
N PHE A 251 9.24 -18.31 9.06
CA PHE A 251 10.37 -17.91 8.21
C PHE A 251 11.73 -18.38 8.75
N MET A 252 11.79 -18.83 10.01
CA MET A 252 13.00 -19.32 10.67
C MET A 252 13.10 -20.86 10.73
N THR A 253 12.11 -21.56 10.19
CA THR A 253 12.11 -23.02 9.96
C THR A 253 12.34 -23.34 8.50
#